data_AF-A0A7X8K884-F1
#
_entry.id   AF-A0A7X8K884-F1
#
_cell.length_a   1.000
_cell.length_b   1.000
_cell.length_c   1.000
_cell.angle_alpha   90.00
_cell.angle_beta   90.00
_cell.angle_gamma   90.00
#
_symmetry.space_group_name_H-M   'P 1'
#
loop_
_entity.id
_entity.type
_entity.pdbx_description
1 polymer ?
#
loop_
_entity_poly.entity_id
_entity_poly.type
_entity_poly.pdbx_seq_one_letter_code
_entity_poly.pdbx_strand_id
1 'polypeptide(L)'
;MKKILLSIIIFVLTMILLGAGYVFLYGTQTSPQEVTIYDIIFDKDNGSVRISGFILSSAKAFRSADMYMQDLELHITIRAVLVSPFYSDGHFQIEFDFAPDEIERIFIVTENEMKQIYP
;
A
#
# COMPACT_ATOMS: atom_id res chain seq x y z
N MET A 1 -5.90 13.35 -43.29
CA MET A 1 -5.56 12.02 -42.73
C MET A 1 -4.28 12.02 -41.88
N LYS A 2 -3.10 12.41 -42.40
CA LYS A 2 -1.82 12.35 -41.64
C LYS A 2 -1.83 13.11 -40.29
N LYS A 3 -2.47 14.29 -40.25
CA LYS A 3 -2.59 15.10 -39.02
C LYS A 3 -3.45 14.44 -37.94
N ILE A 4 -4.53 13.77 -38.33
CA ILE A 4 -5.44 13.06 -37.41
C ILE A 4 -4.72 11.86 -36.78
N LEU A 5 -3.99 11.10 -37.60
CA LEU A 5 -3.19 9.97 -37.12
C LEU A 5 -2.13 10.43 -36.10
N LEU A 6 -1.43 11.53 -36.39
CA LEU A 6 -0.44 12.10 -35.47
C LEU A 6 -1.08 12.53 -34.14
N SER A 7 -2.24 13.18 -34.17
CA SER A 7 -2.98 13.56 -32.97
C SER A 7 -3.40 12.35 -32.12
N ILE A 8 -3.83 11.27 -32.75
CA ILE A 8 -4.16 10.01 -32.05
C ILE A 8 -2.92 9.43 -31.38
N ILE A 9 -1.77 9.39 -32.07
CA ILE A 9 -0.52 8.88 -31.51
C ILE A 9 -0.09 9.67 -30.28
N ILE A 10 -0.13 11.01 -30.35
CA ILE A 10 0.22 11.89 -29.21
C ILE A 10 -0.74 11.65 -28.05
N PHE A 11 -2.04 11.53 -28.32
CA PHE A 11 -3.04 11.28 -27.30
C PHE A 11 -2.79 9.95 -26.57
N VAL A 12 -2.55 8.87 -27.32
CA VAL A 12 -2.24 7.54 -26.77
C VAL A 12 -0.95 7.57 -25.95
N LEU A 13 0.12 8.19 -26.46
CA LEU A 13 1.38 8.32 -25.71
C LEU A 13 1.19 9.09 -24.41
N THR A 14 0.40 10.16 -24.44
CA THR A 14 0.10 10.95 -23.24
C THR A 14 -0.69 10.14 -22.22
N MET A 15 -1.69 9.35 -22.66
CA MET A 15 -2.43 8.46 -21.78
C MET A 15 -1.54 7.39 -21.14
N ILE A 16 -0.61 6.80 -21.91
CA ILE A 16 0.35 5.82 -21.39
C ILE A 16 1.26 6.48 -20.35
N LEU A 17 1.80 7.67 -20.63
CA LEU A 17 2.68 8.38 -19.70
C LEU A 17 1.96 8.80 -18.41
N LEU A 18 0.72 9.29 -18.51
CA LEU A 18 -0.07 9.67 -17.34
C LEU A 18 -0.51 8.45 -16.52
N GLY A 19 -0.98 7.39 -17.16
CA GLY A 19 -1.42 6.17 -16.49
C GLY A 19 -0.26 5.41 -15.83
N ALA A 20 0.83 5.20 -16.57
CA ALA A 20 2.03 4.54 -16.04
C ALA A 20 2.73 5.41 -14.98
N GLY A 21 2.77 6.73 -15.19
CA GLY A 21 3.34 7.67 -14.23
C GLY A 21 2.59 7.68 -12.90
N TYR A 22 1.25 7.61 -12.93
CA TYR A 22 0.44 7.53 -11.71
C TYR A 22 0.76 6.26 -10.90
N VAL A 23 0.77 5.09 -11.55
CA VAL A 23 1.10 3.80 -10.92
C VAL A 23 2.50 3.81 -10.33
N PHE A 24 3.46 4.42 -11.04
CA PHE A 24 4.85 4.51 -10.58
C PHE A 24 5.02 5.45 -9.38
N LEU A 25 4.29 6.57 -9.33
CA LEU A 25 4.43 7.59 -8.28
C LEU A 25 3.68 7.22 -7.00
N TYR A 26 2.45 6.74 -7.14
CA TYR A 26 1.51 6.54 -6.03
C TYR A 26 1.39 5.09 -5.58
N GLY A 27 1.87 4.14 -6.39
CA GLY A 27 1.71 2.72 -6.13
C GLY A 27 0.27 2.24 -6.28
N THR A 28 0.12 0.92 -6.39
CA THR A 28 -1.16 0.22 -6.42
C THR A 28 -1.42 -0.45 -5.10
N GLN A 29 -2.69 -0.62 -4.73
CA GLN A 29 -3.06 -1.43 -3.58
C GLN A 29 -2.51 -2.85 -3.74
N THR A 30 -1.96 -3.39 -2.65
CA THR A 30 -1.46 -4.76 -2.60
C THR A 30 -2.55 -5.65 -2.04
N SER A 31 -2.82 -6.77 -2.74
CA SER A 31 -3.77 -7.78 -2.27
C SER A 31 -3.38 -8.24 -0.85
N PRO A 32 -4.31 -8.32 0.11
CA PRO A 32 -3.99 -8.70 1.49
C PRO A 32 -3.36 -10.10 1.60
N GLN A 33 -3.63 -10.97 0.63
CA GLN A 33 -3.08 -12.32 0.52
C GLN A 33 -1.59 -12.31 0.15
N GLU A 34 -1.12 -11.26 -0.54
CA GLU A 34 0.30 -11.07 -0.85
C GLU A 34 1.08 -10.44 0.31
N VAL A 35 0.41 -9.98 1.38
CA VAL A 35 1.05 -9.35 2.53
C VAL A 35 1.21 -10.36 3.66
N THR A 36 2.45 -10.50 4.14
CA THR A 36 2.78 -11.30 5.33
C THR A 36 3.27 -10.37 6.44
N ILE A 37 2.68 -10.50 7.63
CA ILE A 37 3.06 -9.74 8.83
C ILE A 37 3.86 -10.67 9.72
N TYR A 38 5.00 -10.20 10.21
CA TYR A 38 5.84 -10.98 11.13
C TYR A 38 5.93 -10.35 12.52
N ASP A 39 5.59 -9.07 12.67
CA ASP A 39 5.64 -8.41 13.97
C ASP A 39 4.61 -7.27 14.08
N ILE A 40 4.01 -7.13 15.27
CA ILE A 40 3.06 -6.08 15.64
C ILE A 40 3.39 -5.68 17.09
N ILE A 41 3.88 -4.46 17.26
CA ILE A 41 4.28 -3.91 18.57
C ILE A 41 3.35 -2.77 18.93
N PHE A 42 2.75 -2.85 20.11
CA PHE A 42 1.99 -1.78 20.73
C PHE A 42 2.86 -1.04 21.73
N ASP A 43 3.20 0.21 21.44
CA ASP A 43 3.92 1.10 22.34
C ASP A 43 2.91 1.99 23.09
N LYS A 44 2.54 1.54 24.29
CA LYS A 44 1.55 2.24 25.11
C LYS A 44 2.05 3.57 25.66
N ASP A 45 3.36 3.70 25.86
CA ASP A 45 3.95 4.90 26.42
C ASP A 45 3.96 6.03 25.40
N ASN A 46 4.20 5.70 24.13
CA ASN A 46 4.18 6.65 23.02
C ASN A 46 2.81 6.75 22.32
N GLY A 47 1.86 5.88 22.67
CA GLY A 47 0.56 5.82 22.02
C GLY A 47 0.71 5.52 20.53
N SER A 48 1.50 4.50 20.19
CA SER A 48 1.77 4.13 18.81
C SER A 48 1.73 2.62 18.61
N VAL A 49 1.54 2.22 17.36
CA VAL A 49 1.72 0.83 16.93
C VAL A 49 2.62 0.77 15.73
N ARG A 50 3.49 -0.22 15.79
CA ARG A 50 4.43 -0.53 14.74
C ARG A 50 4.10 -1.90 14.16
N ILE A 51 3.90 -1.96 12.85
CA ILE A 51 3.60 -3.19 12.12
C ILE A 51 4.72 -3.41 11.13
N SER A 52 5.27 -4.63 11.14
CA SER A 52 6.37 -5.01 10.27
C SER A 52 5.99 -6.24 9.45
N GLY A 53 6.28 -6.18 8.15
CA GLY A 53 5.84 -7.19 7.21
C GLY A 53 6.65 -7.20 5.92
N PHE A 54 6.23 -8.05 5.00
CA PHE A 54 6.75 -8.07 3.65
C PHE A 54 5.68 -8.42 2.61
N ILE A 55 5.88 -7.94 1.40
CA ILE A 55 5.07 -8.23 0.22
C ILE A 55 5.70 -9.41 -0.51
N LEU A 56 4.95 -10.51 -0.66
CA LEU A 56 5.40 -11.79 -1.24
C LEU A 56 5.84 -11.68 -2.70
N SER A 57 5.34 -10.71 -3.44
CA SER A 57 5.68 -10.50 -4.85
C SER A 57 7.08 -9.90 -4.98
N SER A 58 8.01 -10.65 -5.57
CA SER A 58 9.37 -10.18 -5.87
C SER A 58 9.42 -9.02 -6.86
N ALA A 59 8.32 -8.75 -7.56
CA ALA A 59 8.18 -7.63 -8.49
C ALA A 59 7.63 -6.35 -7.83
N LYS A 60 7.31 -6.38 -6.53
CA LYS A 60 6.69 -5.26 -5.80
C LYS A 60 7.59 -4.77 -4.67
N ALA A 61 7.79 -3.46 -4.62
CA ALA A 61 8.46 -2.75 -3.54
C ALA A 61 7.44 -2.01 -2.69
N PHE A 62 7.64 -1.96 -1.37
CA PHE A 62 6.77 -1.18 -0.50
C PHE A 62 6.91 0.32 -0.80
N ARG A 63 5.78 1.02 -0.90
CA ARG A 63 5.73 2.46 -1.18
C ARG A 63 5.20 3.27 0.00
N SER A 64 4.04 2.88 0.50
CA SER A 64 3.33 3.55 1.60
C SER A 64 2.23 2.64 2.16
N ALA A 65 1.63 3.07 3.27
CA ALA A 65 0.42 2.51 3.80
C ALA A 65 -0.56 3.64 4.12
N ASP A 66 -1.82 3.46 3.74
CA ASP A 66 -2.92 4.30 4.21
C ASP A 66 -3.66 3.56 5.32
N MET A 67 -4.29 4.30 6.22
CA MET A 67 -5.03 3.69 7.32
C MET A 67 -6.25 4.50 7.73
N TYR A 68 -7.20 3.79 8.35
CA TYR A 68 -8.30 4.40 9.08
C TYR A 68 -8.75 3.50 10.23
N MET A 69 -9.31 4.13 11.25
CA MET A 69 -10.03 3.45 12.32
C MET A 69 -11.51 3.39 11.99
N GLN A 70 -12.12 2.23 12.20
CA GLN A 70 -13.56 2.04 12.17
C GLN A 70 -13.96 1.31 13.45
N ASP A 71 -14.65 2.02 14.35
CA ASP A 71 -14.92 1.55 15.71
C ASP A 71 -13.61 1.15 16.42
N LEU A 72 -13.44 -0.13 16.78
CA LEU A 72 -12.22 -0.68 17.42
C LEU A 72 -11.36 -1.48 16.44
N GLU A 73 -11.56 -1.26 15.13
CA GLU A 73 -10.84 -1.94 14.07
C GLU A 73 -9.90 -0.99 13.33
N LEU A 74 -8.63 -1.37 13.23
CA LEU A 74 -7.66 -0.69 12.38
C LEU A 74 -7.61 -1.35 11.00
N HIS A 75 -7.86 -0.55 9.97
CA HIS A 75 -7.84 -0.98 8.58
C HIS A 75 -6.63 -0.35 7.88
N ILE A 76 -5.82 -1.19 7.23
CA ILE A 76 -4.55 -0.79 6.63
C ILE A 76 -4.53 -1.17 5.16
N THR A 77 -4.33 -0.19 4.28
CA THR A 77 -4.11 -0.40 2.85
C THR A 77 -2.63 -0.27 2.53
N ILE A 78 -1.97 -1.38 2.22
CA ILE A 78 -0.57 -1.37 1.77
C ILE A 78 -0.52 -1.01 0.29
N ARG A 79 0.34 -0.06 -0.07
CA ARG A 79 0.61 0.32 -1.46
C ARG A 79 2.01 -0.12 -1.87
N ALA A 80 2.09 -0.71 -3.05
CA ALA A 80 3.34 -1.12 -3.66
C ALA A 80 3.52 -0.53 -5.05
N VAL A 81 4.76 -0.33 -5.44
CA VAL A 81 5.16 0.01 -6.81
C VAL A 81 5.90 -1.18 -7.43
N LEU A 82 5.89 -1.26 -8.75
CA LEU A 82 6.79 -2.18 -9.45
C LEU A 82 8.25 -1.81 -9.14
N VAL A 83 9.10 -2.82 -8.95
CA VAL A 83 10.50 -2.65 -8.49
C VAL A 83 11.16 -1.48 -9.22
N SER A 84 11.55 -0.50 -8.42
CA SER A 84 12.22 0.71 -8.85
C SER A 84 13.50 0.83 -8.02
N PRO A 85 14.60 1.34 -8.59
CA PRO A 85 15.85 1.53 -7.85
C PRO A 85 15.71 2.50 -6.65
N PHE A 86 14.57 3.18 -6.53
CA PHE A 86 14.28 4.14 -5.47
C PHE A 86 13.56 3.54 -4.25
N TYR A 87 13.06 2.30 -4.31
CA TYR A 87 12.32 1.67 -3.22
C TYR A 87 12.96 0.36 -2.82
N SER A 88 12.92 0.04 -1.52
CA SER A 88 13.49 -1.19 -0.97
C SER A 88 12.76 -2.43 -1.49
N ASP A 89 13.29 -3.60 -1.17
CA ASP A 89 12.56 -4.84 -1.33
C ASP A 89 11.17 -4.78 -0.65
N GLY A 90 10.34 -5.81 -0.87
CA GLY A 90 8.96 -5.84 -0.37
C GLY A 90 8.81 -5.73 1.16
N HIS A 91 9.90 -5.64 1.92
CA HIS A 91 9.88 -5.44 3.37
C HIS A 91 9.41 -4.03 3.74
N PHE A 92 8.66 -3.94 4.83
CA PHE A 92 8.20 -2.67 5.36
C PHE A 92 8.09 -2.69 6.88
N GLN A 93 8.24 -1.50 7.44
CA GLN A 93 7.88 -1.17 8.82
C GLN A 93 7.07 0.11 8.76
N ILE A 94 5.87 0.06 9.32
CA ILE A 94 4.95 1.19 9.38
C ILE A 94 4.67 1.48 10.85
N GLU A 95 4.72 2.75 11.22
CA GLU A 95 4.48 3.21 12.59
C GLU A 95 3.42 4.28 12.53
N PHE A 96 2.50 4.20 13.50
CA PHE A 96 1.32 5.03 13.51
C PHE A 96 0.98 5.45 14.93
N ASP A 97 0.70 6.74 15.09
CA ASP A 97 0.34 7.33 16.36
C ASP A 97 -1.18 7.18 16.56
N PHE A 98 -1.59 6.29 17.47
CA PHE A 98 -2.97 6.10 17.88
C PHE A 98 -3.04 5.44 19.27
N ALA A 99 -4.16 5.60 19.99
CA ALA A 99 -4.36 4.99 21.29
C ALA A 99 -4.42 3.44 21.20
N PRO A 100 -3.40 2.69 21.67
CA PRO A 100 -3.31 1.24 21.48
C PRO A 100 -4.46 0.47 22.14
N ASP A 101 -4.99 1.02 23.23
CA ASP A 101 -6.07 0.42 24.01
C ASP A 101 -7.44 0.48 23.29
N GLU A 102 -7.53 1.20 22.17
CA GLU A 102 -8.73 1.31 21.34
C GLU A 102 -8.72 0.33 20.14
N ILE A 103 -7.70 -0.53 20.03
CA ILE A 103 -7.64 -1.54 18.99
C ILE A 103 -8.01 -2.91 19.54
N GLU A 104 -9.11 -3.45 19.02
CA GLU A 104 -9.44 -4.87 19.16
C GLU A 104 -8.90 -5.66 17.97
N ARG A 105 -9.09 -5.20 16.72
CA ARG A 105 -8.71 -5.96 15.53
C ARG A 105 -7.88 -5.14 14.55
N ILE A 106 -7.00 -5.81 13.82
CA ILE A 106 -6.26 -5.18 12.72
C ILE A 106 -6.46 -5.96 11.42
N PHE A 107 -6.73 -5.24 10.34
CA PHE A 107 -6.98 -5.77 9.01
C PHE A 107 -6.05 -5.14 7.97
N ILE A 108 -5.57 -5.95 7.04
CA ILE A 108 -5.07 -5.47 5.75
C ILE A 108 -6.23 -5.48 4.76
N VAL A 109 -6.48 -4.36 4.08
CA VAL A 109 -7.65 -4.15 3.21
C VAL A 109 -7.29 -3.60 1.85
N THR A 110 -8.12 -3.96 0.86
CA THR A 110 -8.25 -3.31 -0.44
C THR A 110 -9.72 -3.02 -0.70
N GLU A 111 -10.06 -2.43 -1.85
CA GLU A 111 -11.47 -2.19 -2.22
C GLU A 111 -12.34 -3.47 -2.23
N ASN A 112 -11.74 -4.65 -2.45
CA ASN A 112 -12.50 -5.90 -2.66
C ASN A 112 -12.11 -7.02 -1.69
N GLU A 113 -11.05 -6.85 -0.90
CA GLU A 113 -10.48 -7.92 -0.09
C GLU A 113 -10.10 -7.41 1.30
N MET A 114 -10.16 -8.30 2.29
CA MET A 114 -9.79 -8.03 3.67
C MET A 114 -9.14 -9.28 4.27
N LYS A 115 -8.08 -9.08 5.05
CA LYS A 115 -7.39 -10.13 5.81
C LYS A 115 -7.10 -9.63 7.22
N GLN A 116 -7.63 -10.31 8.22
CA GLN A 116 -7.31 -10.04 9.61
C GLN A 116 -5.88 -10.51 9.93
N ILE A 117 -5.13 -9.67 10.66
CA ILE A 117 -3.75 -9.93 11.06
C ILE A 117 -3.55 -9.88 12.59
N TYR A 118 -4.52 -9.35 13.33
CA TYR A 118 -4.51 -9.29 14.80
C TYR A 118 -5.93 -9.52 15.35
N PRO A 119 -6.08 -10.35 16.41
CA PRO A 119 -7.36 -10.70 17.04
C PRO A 119 -7.88 -9.69 18.04
#